data_AF-A0A1X1QQ99-F1
#
_entry.id   AF-A0A1X1QQ99-F1
#
_cell.length_a   1.000
_cell.length_b   1.000
_cell.length_c   1.000
_cell.angle_alpha   90.00
_cell.angle_beta   90.00
_cell.angle_gamma   90.00
#
_symmetry.space_group_name_H-M   'P 1'
#
loop_
_entity.id
_entity.type
_entity.pdbx_description
1 polymer ?
#
loop_
_entity_poly.entity_id
_entity_poly.type
_entity_poly.pdbx_seq_one_letter_code
_entity_poly.pdbx_strand_id
1 'polypeptide(L)'
;MLNKKEPDWLSPEEYQMIVAPSLKVCAELAASRGDPTLFQDLPSMVCLIHLVTRLKDYYIDEWAVLSATSSEASLKKAPEAACMMVLTEGNVGKDELPSMIDSLKNAYKMVQAAGVGDNADDDIQQAWEYMKKSEHEQFMALLEQSAKKFVIGIDVWEKTRSG
;
A
#
# COMPACT_ATOMS: atom_id res chain seq x y z
N MET A 1 5.11 -6.09 28.90
CA MET A 1 4.42 -4.95 28.26
C MET A 1 5.06 -4.75 26.90
N LEU A 2 4.36 -5.10 25.81
CA LEU A 2 4.86 -4.88 24.46
C LEU A 2 4.68 -3.40 24.10
N ASN A 3 5.76 -2.62 24.20
CA ASN A 3 5.87 -1.37 23.45
C ASN A 3 6.06 -1.74 21.97
N LYS A 4 4.94 -2.02 21.28
CA LYS A 4 4.92 -1.90 19.82
C LYS A 4 5.17 -0.41 19.56
N LYS A 5 6.38 -0.06 19.10
CA LYS A 5 6.66 1.27 18.56
C LYS A 5 5.68 1.47 17.41
N GLU A 6 4.60 2.19 17.69
CA GLU A 6 3.83 2.78 16.61
C GLU A 6 4.81 3.59 15.76
N PRO A 7 4.66 3.54 14.44
CA PRO A 7 5.62 4.21 13.61
C PRO A 7 5.51 5.72 13.84
N ASP A 8 6.59 6.34 14.32
CA ASP A 8 6.70 7.75 14.76
C ASP A 8 6.50 8.78 13.61
N TRP A 9 5.93 8.34 12.48
CA TRP A 9 5.76 9.09 11.24
C TRP A 9 4.30 9.32 10.84
N LEU A 10 3.32 8.66 11.46
CA LEU A 10 1.90 9.01 11.32
C LEU A 10 1.22 9.02 12.67
N SER A 11 0.11 9.76 12.77
CA SER A 11 -0.81 9.59 13.88
C SER A 11 -1.43 8.18 13.83
N PRO A 12 -1.90 7.63 14.96
CA PRO A 12 -2.59 6.35 14.98
C PRO A 12 -3.79 6.32 14.02
N GLU A 13 -4.53 7.42 13.91
CA GLU A 13 -5.67 7.55 13.00
C GLU A 13 -5.24 7.47 11.54
N GLU A 14 -4.25 8.26 11.14
CA GLU A 14 -3.71 8.23 9.77
C GLU A 14 -3.15 6.83 9.42
N TYR A 15 -2.47 6.18 10.37
CA TYR A 15 -2.01 4.81 10.19
C TYR A 15 -3.17 3.83 9.96
N GLN A 16 -4.25 3.93 10.74
CA GLN A 16 -5.44 3.08 10.61
C GLN A 16 -6.25 3.36 9.34
N MET A 17 -6.21 4.59 8.81
CA MET A 17 -6.90 4.95 7.56
C MET A 17 -6.12 4.53 6.32
N ILE A 18 -4.78 4.62 6.35
CA ILE A 18 -3.95 4.57 5.14
C ILE A 18 -3.15 3.25 5.09
N VAL A 19 -2.45 2.92 6.17
CA VAL A 19 -1.38 1.91 6.15
C VAL A 19 -1.89 0.54 6.59
N ALA A 20 -2.56 0.48 7.74
CA ALA A 20 -3.09 -0.77 8.30
C ALA A 20 -3.99 -1.55 7.32
N PRO A 21 -5.00 -0.93 6.66
CA PRO A 21 -5.86 -1.66 5.72
C PRO A 21 -5.10 -2.12 4.48
N SER A 22 -4.19 -1.29 3.96
CA SER A 22 -3.33 -1.65 2.82
C SER A 22 -2.44 -2.85 3.14
N LEU A 23 -1.81 -2.87 4.32
CA LEU A 23 -0.99 -4.01 4.79
C LEU A 23 -1.82 -5.29 4.88
N LYS A 24 -3.01 -5.20 5.49
CA LYS A 24 -3.91 -6.35 5.63
C LYS A 24 -4.27 -6.94 4.28
N VAL A 25 -4.78 -6.11 3.36
CA VAL A 25 -5.22 -6.55 2.03
C VAL A 25 -4.07 -7.17 1.24
N CYS A 26 -2.90 -6.53 1.22
CA CYS A 26 -1.77 -7.05 0.47
C CYS A 26 -1.23 -8.36 1.08
N ALA A 27 -1.19 -8.49 2.41
CA ALA A 27 -0.75 -9.72 3.06
C ALA A 27 -1.72 -10.89 2.78
N GLU A 28 -3.02 -10.65 2.83
CA GLU A 28 -4.04 -11.65 2.48
C GLU A 28 -3.95 -12.05 0.99
N LEU A 29 -3.66 -11.09 0.11
CA LEU A 29 -3.48 -11.35 -1.31
C LEU A 29 -2.22 -12.19 -1.58
N ALA A 30 -1.07 -11.85 -0.98
CA ALA A 30 0.15 -12.66 -1.05
C ALA A 30 -0.10 -14.10 -0.57
N ALA A 31 -0.76 -14.27 0.58
CA ALA A 31 -1.14 -15.58 1.10
C ALA A 31 -2.03 -16.37 0.13
N SER A 32 -3.00 -15.71 -0.53
CA SER A 32 -3.86 -16.34 -1.53
C SER A 32 -3.12 -16.79 -2.80
N ARG A 33 -1.95 -16.20 -3.07
CA ARG A 33 -1.07 -16.53 -4.21
C ARG A 33 -0.08 -17.63 -3.90
N GLY A 34 -0.04 -18.12 -2.66
CA GLY A 34 0.84 -19.20 -2.21
C GLY A 34 2.10 -18.71 -1.49
N ASP A 35 2.27 -17.40 -1.32
CA ASP A 35 3.39 -16.82 -0.59
C ASP A 35 3.01 -16.59 0.88
N PRO A 36 3.64 -17.28 1.84
CA PRO A 36 3.26 -17.21 3.25
C PRO A 36 3.56 -15.86 3.89
N THR A 37 4.35 -15.00 3.23
CA THR A 37 4.72 -13.69 3.72
C THR A 37 4.63 -12.67 2.59
N LEU A 38 4.17 -11.46 2.91
CA LEU A 38 3.98 -10.40 1.93
C LEU A 38 5.28 -10.05 1.17
N PHE A 39 6.43 -10.03 1.84
CA PHE A 39 7.69 -9.66 1.19
C PHE A 39 8.17 -10.65 0.11
N GLN A 40 7.61 -11.87 0.07
CA GLN A 40 7.93 -12.88 -0.93
C GLN A 40 7.14 -12.70 -2.24
N ASP A 41 5.99 -12.02 -2.21
CA ASP A 41 5.17 -11.76 -3.39
C ASP A 41 5.39 -10.32 -3.90
N LEU A 42 6.29 -10.18 -4.88
CA LEU A 42 6.66 -8.89 -5.45
C LEU A 42 5.45 -8.08 -5.98
N PRO A 43 4.50 -8.66 -6.75
CA PRO A 43 3.28 -7.96 -7.14
C PRO A 43 2.49 -7.37 -5.96
N SER A 44 2.30 -8.12 -4.86
CA SER A 44 1.61 -7.59 -3.68
C SER A 44 2.43 -6.53 -2.93
N MET A 45 3.76 -6.61 -2.93
CA MET A 45 4.63 -5.52 -2.41
C MET A 45 4.50 -4.23 -3.22
N VAL A 46 4.40 -4.33 -4.55
CA VAL A 46 4.16 -3.16 -5.41
C VAL A 46 2.73 -2.64 -5.22
N CYS A 47 1.76 -3.53 -5.02
CA CYS A 47 0.39 -3.17 -4.67
C CYS A 47 0.32 -2.40 -3.36
N LEU A 48 1.11 -2.77 -2.34
CA LEU A 48 1.18 -2.04 -1.08
C LEU A 48 1.61 -0.58 -1.29
N ILE A 49 2.63 -0.34 -2.12
CA ILE A 49 3.06 1.02 -2.48
C ILE A 49 1.90 1.76 -3.15
N HIS A 50 1.20 1.12 -4.07
CA HIS A 50 0.08 1.72 -4.79
C HIS A 50 -1.04 2.16 -3.84
N LEU A 51 -1.58 1.24 -3.03
CA LEU A 51 -2.69 1.54 -2.12
C LEU A 51 -2.34 2.64 -1.11
N VAL A 52 -1.17 2.53 -0.47
CA VAL A 52 -0.72 3.54 0.51
C VAL A 52 -0.51 4.89 -0.17
N THR A 53 0.01 4.93 -1.39
CA THR A 53 0.18 6.18 -2.14
C THR A 53 -1.17 6.84 -2.43
N ARG A 54 -2.14 6.09 -2.96
CA ARG A 54 -3.46 6.62 -3.34
C ARG A 54 -4.27 7.06 -2.13
N LEU A 55 -4.35 6.25 -1.08
CA LEU A 55 -5.05 6.62 0.17
C LEU A 55 -4.42 7.85 0.83
N LYS A 56 -3.09 7.95 0.83
CA LYS A 56 -2.37 9.13 1.32
C LYS A 56 -2.69 10.35 0.45
N ASP A 57 -2.74 10.22 -0.87
CA ASP A 57 -3.11 11.34 -1.75
C ASP A 57 -4.54 11.83 -1.46
N TYR A 58 -5.51 10.92 -1.29
CA TYR A 58 -6.88 11.31 -0.91
C TYR A 58 -6.96 11.96 0.48
N TYR A 59 -6.19 11.47 1.46
CA TYR A 59 -6.09 12.11 2.78
C TYR A 59 -5.55 13.54 2.65
N ILE A 60 -4.54 13.75 1.80
CA ILE A 60 -3.92 15.06 1.56
C ILE A 60 -4.87 16.01 0.81
N ASP A 61 -5.62 15.52 -0.17
CA ASP A 61 -6.57 16.33 -0.92
C ASP A 61 -7.74 16.80 -0.04
N GLU A 62 -8.10 16.02 0.98
CA GLU A 62 -9.16 16.32 1.96
C GLU A 62 -8.63 16.82 3.31
N TRP A 63 -7.35 17.20 3.36
CA TRP A 63 -6.59 17.59 4.55
C TRP A 63 -7.29 18.64 5.44
N ALA A 64 -7.97 19.62 4.81
CA ALA A 64 -8.67 20.68 5.53
C ALA A 64 -9.92 20.20 6.27
N VAL A 65 -10.52 19.09 5.84
CA VAL A 65 -11.75 18.52 6.42
C VAL A 65 -11.43 17.53 7.53
N LEU A 66 -10.32 16.80 7.41
CA LEU A 66 -9.94 15.70 8.31
C LEU A 66 -9.09 16.14 9.52
N SER A 67 -8.84 17.44 9.71
CA SER A 67 -8.06 17.99 10.84
C SER A 67 -6.66 17.36 10.96
N ALA A 68 -5.86 17.49 9.91
CA ALA A 68 -4.57 16.82 9.80
C ALA A 68 -3.67 16.93 11.04
N THR A 69 -3.06 15.79 11.38
CA THR A 69 -2.24 15.65 12.58
C THR A 69 -0.75 15.59 12.23
N SER A 70 -0.38 14.88 11.16
CA SER A 70 1.00 14.78 10.69
C SER A 70 1.35 15.81 9.62
N SER A 71 2.66 16.06 9.46
CA SER A 71 3.17 16.90 8.38
C SER A 71 3.06 16.23 7.01
N GLU A 72 2.95 17.02 5.94
CA GLU A 72 2.85 16.48 4.57
C GLU A 72 4.11 15.70 4.19
N ALA A 73 5.27 16.14 4.69
CA ALA A 73 6.53 15.46 4.54
C ALA A 73 6.54 14.08 5.21
N SER A 74 5.82 13.91 6.33
CA SER A 74 5.67 12.62 7.00
C SER A 74 4.75 11.69 6.21
N LEU A 75 3.59 12.19 5.77
CA LEU A 75 2.65 11.45 4.91
C LEU A 75 3.31 10.98 3.60
N LYS A 76 4.14 11.83 2.97
CA LYS A 76 4.90 11.47 1.75
C LYS A 76 5.83 10.27 1.95
N LYS A 77 6.25 9.97 3.18
CA LYS A 77 7.10 8.82 3.51
C LYS A 77 6.32 7.55 3.80
N ALA A 78 4.99 7.63 3.93
CA ALA A 78 4.16 6.49 4.33
C ALA A 78 4.31 5.24 3.44
N PRO A 79 4.34 5.33 2.09
CA PRO A 79 4.53 4.15 1.25
C PRO A 79 5.87 3.45 1.50
N GLU A 80 6.94 4.23 1.61
CA GLU A 80 8.28 3.72 1.87
C GLU A 80 8.37 3.08 3.27
N ALA A 81 7.78 3.72 4.27
CA ALA A 81 7.76 3.21 5.62
C ALA A 81 6.94 1.93 5.77
N ALA A 82 5.82 1.79 5.05
CA ALA A 82 5.05 0.54 4.99
C ALA A 82 5.90 -0.61 4.41
N CYS A 83 6.63 -0.37 3.32
CA CYS A 83 7.56 -1.37 2.78
C CYS A 83 8.68 -1.72 3.76
N MET A 84 9.28 -0.73 4.43
CA MET A 84 10.30 -0.98 5.46
C MET A 84 9.77 -1.88 6.58
N MET A 85 8.55 -1.66 7.04
CA MET A 85 7.93 -2.49 8.08
C MET A 85 7.84 -3.94 7.64
N VAL A 86 7.32 -4.19 6.44
CA VAL A 86 7.15 -5.54 5.89
C VAL A 86 8.50 -6.24 5.69
N LEU A 87 9.49 -5.55 5.12
CA LEU A 87 10.82 -6.12 4.91
C LEU A 87 11.53 -6.43 6.24
N THR A 88 11.37 -5.55 7.24
CA THR A 88 11.91 -5.76 8.58
C THR A 88 11.26 -6.95 9.27
N GLU A 89 9.94 -7.10 9.15
CA GLU A 89 9.20 -8.26 9.67
C GLU A 89 9.60 -9.57 8.95
N GLY A 90 9.94 -9.47 7.67
CA GLY A 90 10.54 -10.55 6.88
C GLY A 90 11.99 -10.91 7.24
N ASN A 91 12.59 -10.27 8.24
CA ASN A 91 13.99 -10.43 8.65
C ASN A 91 15.01 -10.11 7.54
N VAL A 92 14.69 -9.21 6.62
CA VAL A 92 15.66 -8.68 5.64
C VAL A 92 16.79 -7.97 6.37
N GLY A 93 18.04 -8.16 5.91
CA GLY A 93 19.21 -7.55 6.52
C GLY A 93 19.13 -6.02 6.47
N LYS A 94 19.55 -5.33 7.53
CA LYS A 94 19.53 -3.85 7.57
C LYS A 94 20.30 -3.20 6.42
N ASP A 95 21.37 -3.87 5.97
CA ASP A 95 22.21 -3.40 4.86
C ASP A 95 21.54 -3.61 3.48
N GLU A 96 20.56 -4.50 3.41
CA GLU A 96 19.81 -4.83 2.18
C GLU A 96 18.55 -3.96 2.02
N LEU A 97 17.98 -3.50 3.14
CA LEU A 97 16.74 -2.71 3.17
C LEU A 97 16.75 -1.53 2.16
N PRO A 98 17.77 -0.64 2.12
CA PRO A 98 17.76 0.49 1.19
C PRO A 98 17.67 0.06 -0.27
N SER A 99 18.46 -0.95 -0.67
CA SER A 99 18.49 -1.45 -2.05
C SER A 99 17.16 -2.10 -2.45
N MET A 100 16.53 -2.84 -1.54
CA MET A 100 15.23 -3.47 -1.80
C MET A 100 14.11 -2.44 -1.94
N ILE A 101 14.10 -1.42 -1.08
CA ILE A 101 13.16 -0.30 -1.15
C ILE A 101 13.30 0.46 -2.47
N ASP A 102 14.53 0.78 -2.87
CA ASP A 102 14.77 1.47 -4.14
C ASP A 102 14.32 0.62 -5.35
N SER A 103 14.55 -0.70 -5.30
CA SER A 103 14.07 -1.63 -6.31
C SER A 103 12.55 -1.66 -6.39
N LEU A 104 11.85 -1.70 -5.24
CA LEU A 104 10.39 -1.66 -5.18
C LEU A 104 9.83 -0.33 -5.73
N LYS A 105 10.44 0.80 -5.37
CA LYS A 105 10.05 2.13 -5.89
C LYS A 105 10.23 2.21 -7.40
N ASN A 106 11.31 1.64 -7.94
CA ASN A 106 11.55 1.60 -9.38
C ASN A 106 10.55 0.68 -10.08
N ALA A 107 10.26 -0.51 -9.53
CA ALA A 107 9.23 -1.40 -10.04
C ALA A 107 7.86 -0.71 -10.07
N TYR A 108 7.48 -0.01 -8.99
CA TYR A 108 6.24 0.75 -8.95
C TYR A 108 6.17 1.84 -10.03
N LYS A 109 7.25 2.60 -10.24
CA LYS A 109 7.32 3.60 -11.33
C LYS A 109 7.12 2.97 -12.71
N MET A 110 7.69 1.78 -12.96
CA MET A 110 7.51 1.07 -14.23
C MET A 110 6.05 0.63 -14.43
N VAL A 111 5.43 0.10 -13.38
CA VAL A 111 4.02 -0.31 -13.36
C VAL A 111 3.09 0.89 -13.60
N GLN A 112 3.37 2.04 -12.96
CA GLN A 112 2.63 3.28 -13.21
C GLN A 112 2.79 3.78 -14.65
N ALA A 113 4.02 3.80 -15.18
CA ALA A 113 4.27 4.22 -16.56
C ALA A 113 3.57 3.33 -17.60
N ALA A 114 3.24 2.09 -17.23
CA ALA A 114 2.50 1.15 -18.06
C ALA A 114 0.96 1.26 -17.92
N GLY A 115 0.43 2.12 -17.05
CA GLY A 115 -1.02 2.30 -16.86
C GLY A 115 -1.72 1.11 -16.19
N VAL A 116 -0.99 0.27 -15.46
CA VAL A 116 -1.54 -0.94 -14.81
C VAL A 116 -2.55 -0.59 -13.69
N GLY A 117 -2.43 0.60 -13.11
CA GLY A 117 -3.26 1.08 -12.00
C GLY A 117 -4.64 1.61 -12.39
N ASP A 118 -4.86 1.96 -13.65
CA ASP A 118 -6.03 2.75 -14.07
C ASP A 118 -7.37 2.07 -13.71
N ASN A 119 -7.44 0.74 -13.86
CA ASN A 119 -8.67 -0.02 -13.54
C ASN A 119 -8.87 -0.26 -12.03
N ALA A 120 -7.83 -0.06 -11.23
CA ALA A 120 -7.83 -0.26 -9.78
C ALA A 120 -8.13 1.04 -9.03
N ASP A 121 -7.75 2.19 -9.60
CA ASP A 121 -7.86 3.51 -8.96
C ASP A 121 -9.30 3.94 -8.65
N ASP A 122 -10.26 3.61 -9.54
CA ASP A 122 -11.69 3.89 -9.32
C ASP A 122 -12.23 3.21 -8.06
N ASP A 123 -11.83 1.95 -7.83
CA ASP A 123 -12.24 1.20 -6.64
C ASP A 123 -11.63 1.81 -5.36
N ILE A 124 -10.39 2.32 -5.41
CA ILE A 124 -9.74 2.97 -4.25
C ILE A 124 -10.44 4.29 -3.93
N GLN A 125 -10.79 5.06 -4.96
CA GLN A 125 -11.54 6.30 -4.78
C GLN A 125 -12.90 6.01 -4.12
N GLN A 126 -13.62 5.01 -4.60
CA GLN A 126 -14.90 4.62 -4.02
C GLN A 126 -14.73 4.05 -2.60
N ALA A 127 -13.67 3.29 -2.34
CA ALA A 127 -13.34 2.80 -1.00
C ALA A 127 -13.14 3.98 -0.02
N TRP A 128 -12.41 5.01 -0.46
CA TRP A 128 -12.19 6.22 0.34
C TRP A 128 -13.49 6.91 0.76
N GLU A 129 -14.46 7.00 -0.15
CA GLU A 129 -15.79 7.54 0.17
C GLU A 129 -16.53 6.75 1.27
N TYR A 130 -16.36 5.43 1.30
CA TYR A 130 -16.91 4.59 2.38
C TYR A 130 -16.15 4.78 3.69
N MET A 131 -14.83 4.94 3.63
CA MET A 131 -14.02 5.21 4.82
C MET A 131 -14.46 6.49 5.55
N LYS A 132 -14.74 7.56 4.81
CA LYS A 132 -15.26 8.82 5.37
C LYS A 132 -16.61 8.69 6.07
N LYS A 133 -17.41 7.72 5.66
CA LYS A 133 -18.73 7.42 6.25
C LYS A 133 -18.66 6.37 7.38
N SER A 134 -17.45 5.94 7.75
CA SER A 134 -17.21 4.86 8.71
C SER A 134 -17.84 3.52 8.27
N GLU A 135 -18.03 3.32 6.97
CA GLU A 135 -18.55 2.09 6.37
C GLU A 135 -17.38 1.12 6.10
N HIS A 136 -16.81 0.60 7.20
CA HIS A 136 -15.55 -0.16 7.16
C HIS A 136 -15.60 -1.45 6.33
N GLU A 137 -16.73 -2.16 6.30
CA GLU A 137 -16.86 -3.40 5.52
C GLU A 137 -16.78 -3.11 4.01
N GLN A 138 -17.49 -2.08 3.55
CA GLN A 138 -17.50 -1.63 2.16
C GLN A 138 -16.13 -1.07 1.75
N PHE A 139 -15.50 -0.29 2.63
CA PHE A 139 -14.13 0.18 2.45
C PHE A 139 -13.16 -0.99 2.21
N MET A 140 -13.16 -1.99 3.10
CA MET A 140 -12.26 -3.14 2.98
C MET A 140 -12.56 -3.97 1.72
N ALA A 141 -13.83 -4.22 1.41
CA ALA A 141 -14.22 -5.00 0.23
C ALA A 141 -13.74 -4.38 -1.08
N LEU A 142 -13.87 -3.06 -1.22
CA LEU A 142 -13.39 -2.35 -2.41
C LEU A 142 -11.86 -2.24 -2.46
N LEU A 143 -11.21 -2.06 -1.30
CA LEU A 143 -9.75 -2.06 -1.25
C LEU A 143 -9.17 -3.42 -1.66
N GLU A 144 -9.79 -4.52 -1.23
CA GLU A 144 -9.45 -5.88 -1.68
C GLU A 144 -9.68 -6.07 -3.18
N GLN A 145 -10.80 -5.57 -3.72
CA GLN A 145 -11.12 -5.66 -5.14
C GLN A 145 -10.10 -4.90 -5.98
N SER A 146 -9.76 -3.67 -5.57
CA SER A 146 -8.73 -2.84 -6.19
C SER A 146 -7.38 -3.57 -6.20
N ALA A 147 -6.95 -4.11 -5.05
CA ALA A 147 -5.69 -4.82 -4.92
C ALA A 147 -5.62 -6.04 -5.86
N LYS A 148 -6.69 -6.82 -5.94
CA LYS A 148 -6.78 -7.97 -6.86
C LYS A 148 -6.65 -7.52 -8.32
N LYS A 149 -7.38 -6.48 -8.73
CA LYS A 149 -7.27 -5.92 -10.10
C LYS A 149 -5.86 -5.45 -10.40
N PHE A 150 -5.23 -4.73 -9.47
CA PHE A 150 -3.87 -4.21 -9.63
C PHE A 150 -2.84 -5.32 -9.79
N VAL A 151 -2.85 -6.33 -8.92
CA VAL A 151 -1.92 -7.47 -8.99
C VAL A 151 -2.13 -8.30 -10.26
N ILE A 152 -3.38 -8.56 -10.65
CA ILE A 152 -3.68 -9.22 -11.94
C ILE A 152 -3.15 -8.39 -13.10
N GLY A 153 -3.29 -7.06 -13.05
CA GLY A 153 -2.74 -6.15 -14.03
C GLY A 153 -1.22 -6.24 -14.15
N ILE A 154 -0.51 -6.33 -13.02
CA ILE A 154 0.96 -6.58 -13.00
C ILE A 154 1.28 -7.92 -13.67
N ASP A 155 0.58 -8.99 -13.30
CA ASP A 155 0.83 -10.33 -13.85
C ASP A 155 0.62 -10.37 -15.37
N VAL A 156 -0.39 -9.66 -15.88
CA VAL A 156 -0.66 -9.53 -17.32
C VAL A 156 0.44 -8.73 -18.01
N TRP A 157 0.85 -7.60 -17.42
CA TRP A 157 1.90 -6.75 -17.98
C TRP A 157 3.27 -7.42 -18.01
N GLU A 158 3.66 -8.16 -16.97
CA GLU A 158 4.93 -8.90 -16.98
C GLU A 158 4.93 -10.00 -18.05
N LYS A 159 3.79 -10.66 -18.29
CA LYS A 159 3.64 -11.64 -19.38
C LYS A 159 3.79 -11.01 -20.77
N THR A 160 3.29 -9.79 -20.99
CA THR A 160 3.43 -9.11 -22.28
C THR A 160 4.83 -8.55 -22.52
N ARG A 161 5.58 -8.25 -21.46
CA ARG A 161 6.96 -7.75 -21.54
C ARG A 161 8.01 -8.85 -21.72
N SER A 162 7.70 -10.06 -21.25
CA SER A 162 8.59 -11.22 -21.27
C SER A 162 8.41 -12.14 -22.49
N GLY A 163 7.36 -11.91 -23.29
CA GLY A 163 7.12 -12.57 -24.58
C GLY A 163 7.60 -11.74 -25.76
#